data_AF-A0A1G3FKM9-F1
#
_entry.id   AF-A0A1G3FKM9-F1
#
_cell.length_a   1.000
_cell.length_b   1.000
_cell.length_c   1.000
_cell.angle_alpha   90.00
_cell.angle_beta   90.00
_cell.angle_gamma   90.00
#
_symmetry.space_group_name_H-M   'P 1'
#
loop_
_entity.id
_entity.type
_entity.pdbx_description
1 polymer ?
#
loop_
_entity_poly.entity_id
_entity_poly.type
_entity_poly.pdbx_seq_one_letter_code
_entity_poly.pdbx_strand_id
1 'polypeptide(L)'
;MVMSVITNISSLNAQKNLASSQSKLATAISRLSSGMRINSAKDDAAGLAISTRFTTQINGLNQAVSNANDGISLAQTTESALNEVTNNMQRIRTLAVQSANATNSDSDRAALDAEVQQRLSEITRISQQTTFNGRHVLDGTFGSAAFQIGANVGETISVNLSQGAGAKQVGQMATSATGDISSLFTSGATAATASVATATGVAGFDYSAGTGTPKTFTVDGTTVALATAETDQATLVADVQSQLDAGTGGAGVYTVAASGATGFTITTTATGASSAMTIGGTDAAFVTGNVSGADATAGTAAPLVLASGDLKIDGTDMAGSYKDAQSLVDAINSKGISGVSAYYDANSKEMHLNSQSALTVDGTKAGSGAGNLGFSGAGATAIATGGDLASSNVKTVSGANDTISRIDAALGTISSMRSDLGAVQNRFDSTIANLQTISQNLSSSRSQIQDADFAAETANMSSANILQQAGVSVLAQANASTQSVLKLLQ
;
A
#
# COMPACT_ATOMS: atom_id res chain seq x y z
N MET A 1 -47.65 -15.42 90.37
CA MET A 1 -46.65 -15.10 91.41
C MET A 1 -45.93 -13.81 90.99
N VAL A 2 -46.21 -12.67 91.62
CA VAL A 2 -45.75 -11.33 91.16
C VAL A 2 -45.03 -10.53 92.26
N MET A 3 -44.51 -11.16 93.32
CA MET A 3 -43.72 -10.42 94.31
C MET A 3 -42.53 -11.24 94.82
N SER A 4 -41.39 -11.06 94.16
CA SER A 4 -40.06 -11.36 94.69
C SER A 4 -39.41 -10.03 95.07
N VAL A 5 -38.97 -9.89 96.31
CA VAL A 5 -38.32 -8.66 96.83
C VAL A 5 -36.86 -8.56 96.37
N ILE A 6 -36.25 -9.68 95.96
CA ILE A 6 -34.84 -9.77 95.58
C ILE A 6 -34.62 -9.48 94.08
N THR A 7 -35.62 -9.74 93.22
CA THR A 7 -35.48 -9.58 91.77
C THR A 7 -36.67 -8.81 91.20
N ASN A 8 -36.41 -7.56 90.74
CA ASN A 8 -37.43 -6.73 90.12
C ASN A 8 -37.50 -6.99 88.61
N ILE A 9 -38.42 -7.88 88.22
CA ILE A 9 -38.64 -8.27 86.82
C ILE A 9 -39.13 -7.07 85.97
N SER A 10 -39.89 -6.14 86.56
CA SER A 10 -40.39 -4.94 85.85
C SER A 10 -39.26 -3.96 85.51
N SER A 11 -38.32 -3.76 86.44
CA SER A 11 -37.11 -2.95 86.23
C SER A 11 -36.14 -3.61 85.25
N LEU A 12 -35.95 -4.94 85.32
CA LEU A 12 -35.16 -5.71 84.35
C LEU A 12 -35.73 -5.62 82.92
N ASN A 13 -37.04 -5.71 82.77
CA ASN A 13 -37.70 -5.53 81.47
C ASN A 13 -37.60 -4.08 80.98
N ALA A 14 -37.77 -3.09 81.86
CA ALA A 14 -37.57 -1.68 81.51
C ALA A 14 -36.12 -1.41 81.07
N GLN A 15 -35.13 -1.98 81.75
CA GLN A 15 -33.71 -1.86 81.41
C GLN A 15 -33.37 -2.54 80.08
N LYS A 16 -33.92 -3.73 79.79
CA LYS A 16 -33.78 -4.40 78.49
C LYS A 16 -34.37 -3.56 77.34
N ASN A 17 -35.57 -3.01 77.53
CA ASN A 17 -36.21 -2.14 76.53
C ASN A 17 -35.47 -0.81 76.34
N LEU A 18 -34.93 -0.24 77.42
CA LEU A 18 -34.09 0.96 77.37
C LEU A 18 -32.78 0.71 76.61
N ALA A 19 -32.10 -0.41 76.88
CA ALA A 19 -30.89 -0.80 76.15
C ALA A 19 -31.17 -1.04 74.66
N SER A 20 -32.31 -1.67 74.33
CA SER A 20 -32.76 -1.83 72.94
C SER A 20 -33.00 -0.48 72.25
N SER A 21 -33.64 0.47 72.94
CA SER A 21 -33.92 1.82 72.40
C SER A 21 -32.65 2.64 72.20
N GLN A 22 -31.69 2.54 73.12
CA GLN A 22 -30.36 3.16 72.96
C GLN A 22 -29.60 2.57 71.76
N SER A 23 -29.67 1.25 71.55
CA SER A 23 -29.05 0.62 70.37
C SER A 23 -29.71 1.08 69.07
N LYS A 24 -31.04 1.19 69.02
CA LYS A 24 -31.77 1.69 67.83
C LYS A 24 -31.43 3.13 67.52
N LEU A 25 -31.35 3.98 68.55
CA LEU A 25 -30.94 5.37 68.41
C LEU A 25 -29.51 5.50 67.86
N ALA A 26 -28.57 4.72 68.39
CA ALA A 26 -27.19 4.71 67.93
C ALA A 26 -27.07 4.27 66.45
N THR A 27 -27.84 3.26 66.03
CA THR A 27 -27.91 2.85 64.62
C THR A 27 -28.48 3.96 63.74
N ALA A 28 -29.58 4.59 64.17
CA ALA A 28 -30.20 5.67 63.41
C ALA A 28 -29.27 6.87 63.23
N ILE A 29 -28.56 7.27 64.29
CA ILE A 29 -27.53 8.33 64.23
C ILE A 29 -26.40 7.95 63.28
N SER A 30 -25.90 6.71 63.33
CA SER A 30 -24.84 6.22 62.44
C SER A 30 -25.26 6.26 60.96
N ARG A 31 -26.48 5.84 60.66
CA ARG A 31 -27.04 5.85 59.29
C ARG A 31 -27.33 7.26 58.78
N LEU A 32 -27.88 8.12 59.62
CA LEU A 32 -28.15 9.52 59.27
C LEU A 32 -26.85 10.30 59.03
N SER A 33 -25.82 10.02 59.84
CA SER A 33 -24.49 10.66 59.76
C SER A 33 -23.69 10.19 58.54
N SER A 34 -23.72 8.88 58.24
CA SER A 34 -23.02 8.31 57.09
C SER A 34 -23.78 8.43 55.76
N GLY A 35 -25.10 8.68 55.82
CA GLY A 35 -26.00 8.60 54.66
C GLY A 35 -26.23 7.18 54.14
N MET A 36 -25.62 6.16 54.78
CA MET A 36 -25.68 4.76 54.35
C MET A 36 -26.51 3.93 55.30
N ARG A 37 -27.44 3.14 54.77
CA ARG A 37 -28.19 2.10 55.49
C ARG A 37 -27.27 0.96 55.92
N ILE A 38 -26.31 0.59 55.06
CA ILE A 38 -25.32 -0.47 55.28
C ILE A 38 -23.95 0.19 55.45
N ASN A 39 -23.51 0.37 56.68
CA ASN A 39 -22.22 0.98 56.99
C ASN A 39 -21.15 -0.09 57.31
N SER A 40 -21.57 -1.24 57.84
CA SER A 40 -20.67 -2.34 58.21
C SER A 40 -21.25 -3.72 57.85
N ALA A 41 -20.40 -4.75 57.85
CA ALA A 41 -20.83 -6.13 57.61
C ALA A 41 -21.82 -6.66 58.67
N LYS A 42 -21.90 -6.00 59.83
CA LYS A 42 -22.89 -6.31 60.88
C LYS A 42 -24.31 -5.92 60.47
N ASP A 43 -24.45 -4.88 59.64
CA ASP A 43 -25.77 -4.35 59.25
C ASP A 43 -26.42 -5.24 58.17
N ASP A 44 -25.65 -5.62 57.16
CA ASP A 44 -26.01 -6.60 56.13
C ASP A 44 -24.74 -7.08 55.38
N ALA A 45 -24.29 -8.30 55.68
CA ALA A 45 -23.08 -8.86 55.07
C ALA A 45 -23.24 -9.12 53.56
N ALA A 46 -24.43 -9.54 53.11
CA ALA A 46 -24.67 -9.84 51.70
C ALA A 46 -24.84 -8.55 50.88
N GLY A 47 -25.61 -7.59 51.40
CA GLY A 47 -25.77 -6.27 50.79
C GLY A 47 -24.45 -5.50 50.67
N LEU A 48 -23.61 -5.56 51.72
CA LEU A 48 -22.26 -4.98 51.66
C LEU A 48 -21.42 -5.62 50.57
N ALA A 49 -21.38 -6.96 50.47
CA ALA A 49 -20.60 -7.68 49.46
C ALA A 49 -21.06 -7.38 48.01
N ILE A 50 -22.36 -7.19 47.78
CA ILE A 50 -22.88 -6.78 46.48
C ILE A 50 -22.49 -5.32 46.18
N SER A 51 -22.62 -4.41 47.15
CA SER A 51 -22.27 -2.99 46.97
C SER A 51 -20.78 -2.78 46.73
N THR A 52 -19.91 -3.58 47.36
CA THR A 52 -18.46 -3.53 47.12
C THR A 52 -18.14 -4.02 45.72
N ARG A 53 -18.77 -5.10 45.25
CA ARG A 53 -18.65 -5.56 43.85
C ARG A 53 -19.12 -4.50 42.86
N PHE A 54 -20.26 -3.85 43.10
CA PHE A 54 -20.73 -2.75 42.25
C PHE A 54 -19.77 -1.57 42.29
N THR A 55 -19.20 -1.22 43.45
CA THR A 55 -18.20 -0.16 43.55
C THR A 55 -16.95 -0.49 42.73
N THR A 56 -16.45 -1.74 42.79
CA THR A 56 -15.31 -2.17 41.96
C THR A 56 -15.64 -2.10 40.48
N GLN A 57 -16.84 -2.54 40.07
CA GLN A 57 -17.27 -2.46 38.67
C GLN A 57 -17.42 -1.01 38.20
N ILE A 58 -18.06 -0.14 38.98
CA ILE A 58 -18.21 1.29 38.66
C ILE A 58 -16.83 1.94 38.50
N ASN A 59 -15.90 1.69 39.42
CA ASN A 59 -14.54 2.21 39.32
C ASN A 59 -13.82 1.68 38.08
N GLY A 60 -13.97 0.39 37.77
CA GLY A 60 -13.43 -0.23 36.55
C GLY A 60 -14.02 0.37 35.27
N LEU A 61 -15.34 0.61 35.23
CA LEU A 61 -16.04 1.24 34.11
C LEU A 61 -15.61 2.71 33.94
N ASN A 62 -15.44 3.45 35.02
CA ASN A 62 -14.96 4.83 34.96
C ASN A 62 -13.52 4.89 34.41
N GLN A 63 -12.64 3.99 34.84
CA GLN A 63 -11.30 3.89 34.26
C GLN A 63 -11.35 3.45 32.79
N ALA A 64 -12.25 2.54 32.43
CA ALA A 64 -12.47 2.13 31.05
C ALA A 64 -12.93 3.29 30.15
N VAL A 65 -13.79 4.18 30.65
CA VAL A 65 -14.16 5.42 29.95
C VAL A 65 -12.93 6.31 29.72
N SER A 66 -12.08 6.49 30.74
CA SER A 66 -10.82 7.23 30.57
C SER A 66 -9.90 6.59 29.53
N ASN A 67 -9.71 5.27 29.58
CA ASN A 67 -8.90 4.54 28.59
C ASN A 67 -9.48 4.64 27.17
N ALA A 68 -10.80 4.67 27.01
CA ALA A 68 -11.44 4.88 25.72
C ALA A 68 -11.19 6.30 25.19
N ASN A 69 -11.20 7.33 26.06
CA ASN A 69 -10.83 8.70 25.69
C ASN A 69 -9.35 8.81 25.28
N ASP A 70 -8.45 8.05 25.92
CA ASP A 70 -7.05 7.96 25.50
C ASP A 70 -6.93 7.35 24.09
N GLY A 71 -7.73 6.33 23.80
CA GLY A 71 -7.84 5.72 22.48
C GLY A 71 -8.33 6.69 21.40
N ILE A 72 -9.35 7.50 21.73
CA ILE A 72 -9.83 8.60 20.85
C ILE A 72 -8.71 9.62 20.63
N SER A 73 -8.02 10.06 21.68
CA SER A 73 -6.96 11.07 21.60
C SER A 73 -5.78 10.60 20.75
N LEU A 74 -5.41 9.32 20.86
CA LEU A 74 -4.44 8.69 19.96
C LEU A 74 -4.93 8.75 18.52
N ALA A 75 -6.14 8.27 18.25
CA ALA A 75 -6.70 8.23 16.90
C ALA A 75 -6.82 9.62 16.26
N GLN A 76 -7.22 10.64 17.02
CA GLN A 76 -7.32 12.03 16.57
C GLN A 76 -5.96 12.65 16.26
N THR A 77 -4.94 12.37 17.08
CA THR A 77 -3.57 12.82 16.86
C THR A 77 -3.00 12.21 15.57
N THR A 78 -3.20 10.91 15.39
CA THR A 78 -2.78 10.21 14.17
C THR A 78 -3.54 10.71 12.94
N GLU A 79 -4.86 10.86 13.00
CA GLU A 79 -5.70 11.37 11.91
C GLU A 79 -5.28 12.79 11.48
N SER A 80 -4.98 13.66 12.44
CA SER A 80 -4.52 15.03 12.15
C SER A 80 -3.20 15.03 11.38
N ALA A 81 -2.26 14.17 11.75
CA ALA A 81 -0.99 14.03 11.04
C ALA A 81 -1.17 13.38 9.66
N LEU A 82 -2.08 12.41 9.50
CA LEU A 82 -2.43 11.82 8.21
C LEU A 82 -3.07 12.86 7.26
N ASN A 83 -3.82 13.83 7.78
CA ASN A 83 -4.36 14.92 6.99
C ASN A 83 -3.23 15.79 6.39
N GLU A 84 -2.21 16.13 7.19
CA GLU A 84 -1.05 16.87 6.70
C GLU A 84 -0.22 16.07 5.69
N VAL A 85 -0.07 14.76 5.89
CA VAL A 85 0.53 13.87 4.87
C VAL A 85 -0.30 13.93 3.58
N THR A 86 -1.62 13.81 3.67
CA THR A 86 -2.54 13.89 2.52
C THR A 86 -2.40 15.20 1.75
N ASN A 87 -2.34 16.35 2.44
CA ASN A 87 -2.15 17.66 1.83
C ASN A 87 -0.83 17.75 1.05
N ASN A 88 0.26 17.24 1.62
CA ASN A 88 1.55 17.19 0.92
C ASN A 88 1.50 16.27 -0.30
N MET A 89 0.83 15.12 -0.21
CA MET A 89 0.64 14.21 -1.36
C MET A 89 -0.16 14.83 -2.49
N GLN A 90 -1.27 15.51 -2.18
CA GLN A 90 -2.07 16.22 -3.18
C GLN A 90 -1.27 17.34 -3.87
N ARG A 91 -0.40 18.03 -3.12
CA ARG A 91 0.53 19.01 -3.70
C ARG A 91 1.54 18.35 -4.63
N ILE A 92 2.18 17.25 -4.22
CA ILE A 92 3.10 16.49 -5.08
C ILE A 92 2.39 16.02 -6.35
N ARG A 93 1.16 15.51 -6.24
CA ARG A 93 0.33 15.11 -7.39
C ARG A 93 0.16 16.25 -8.39
N THR A 94 -0.16 17.44 -7.88
CA THR A 94 -0.37 18.63 -8.73
C THR A 94 0.92 19.04 -9.44
N LEU A 95 2.05 19.00 -8.74
CA LEU A 95 3.37 19.28 -9.31
C LEU A 95 3.78 18.24 -10.35
N ALA A 96 3.48 16.97 -10.11
CA ALA A 96 3.75 15.89 -11.06
C ALA A 96 2.90 16.03 -12.33
N VAL A 97 1.60 16.33 -12.20
CA VAL A 97 0.74 16.64 -13.36
C VAL A 97 1.23 17.87 -14.12
N GLN A 98 1.65 18.92 -13.40
CA GLN A 98 2.24 20.09 -14.04
C GLN A 98 3.52 19.73 -14.80
N SER A 99 4.42 18.97 -14.19
CA SER A 99 5.66 18.52 -14.82
C SER A 99 5.36 17.65 -16.05
N ALA A 100 4.38 16.76 -16.00
CA ALA A 100 4.04 15.88 -17.13
C ALA A 100 3.67 16.63 -18.42
N ASN A 101 3.29 17.91 -18.35
CA ASN A 101 2.96 18.71 -19.52
C ASN A 101 4.19 19.02 -20.41
N ALA A 102 4.02 18.95 -21.73
CA ALA A 102 5.07 19.12 -22.74
C ALA A 102 5.64 20.54 -22.83
N THR A 103 4.95 21.55 -22.30
CA THR A 103 5.40 22.94 -22.33
C THR A 103 6.54 23.26 -21.36
N ASN A 104 6.84 22.37 -20.41
CA ASN A 104 7.89 22.59 -19.42
C ASN A 104 9.26 22.18 -19.97
N SER A 105 10.24 23.06 -19.80
CA SER A 105 11.64 22.73 -20.05
C SER A 105 12.24 21.83 -18.97
N ASP A 106 13.40 21.24 -19.24
CA ASP A 106 14.13 20.43 -18.24
C ASP A 106 14.49 21.23 -16.99
N SER A 107 14.79 22.53 -17.12
CA SER A 107 15.01 23.42 -15.98
C SER A 107 13.75 23.66 -15.16
N ASP A 108 12.59 23.80 -15.81
CA ASP A 108 11.30 23.97 -15.11
C ASP A 108 10.95 22.69 -14.33
N ARG A 109 11.15 21.53 -14.95
CA ARG A 109 10.95 20.22 -14.32
C ARG A 109 11.87 20.02 -13.12
N ALA A 110 13.13 20.43 -13.22
CA ALA A 110 14.07 20.38 -12.10
C ALA A 110 13.64 21.30 -10.93
N ALA A 111 13.07 22.47 -11.22
CA ALA A 111 12.54 23.36 -10.17
C ALA A 111 11.27 22.79 -9.50
N LEU A 112 10.35 22.20 -10.28
CA LEU A 112 9.18 21.49 -9.75
C LEU A 112 9.59 20.30 -8.90
N ASP A 113 10.60 19.55 -9.34
CA ASP A 113 11.16 18.43 -8.59
C ASP A 113 11.75 18.86 -7.25
N ALA A 114 12.46 20.00 -7.19
CA ALA A 114 12.95 20.52 -5.93
C ALA A 114 11.82 20.75 -4.91
N GLU A 115 10.66 21.25 -5.34
CA GLU A 115 9.48 21.37 -4.46
C GLU A 115 8.94 19.98 -4.06
N VAL A 116 8.85 19.02 -4.99
CA VAL A 116 8.44 17.64 -4.70
C VAL A 116 9.35 17.00 -3.64
N GLN A 117 10.67 17.13 -3.76
CA GLN A 117 11.63 16.55 -2.81
C GLN A 117 11.49 17.15 -1.41
N GLN A 118 11.20 18.47 -1.30
CA GLN A 118 10.92 19.10 0.00
C GLN A 118 9.63 18.55 0.61
N ARG A 119 8.58 18.33 -0.19
CA ARG A 119 7.32 17.76 0.28
C ARG A 119 7.48 16.30 0.72
N LEU A 120 8.24 15.48 -0.02
CA LEU A 120 8.57 14.11 0.39
C LEU A 120 9.37 14.06 1.69
N SER A 121 10.29 15.01 1.88
CA SER A 121 11.03 15.17 3.13
C SER A 121 10.10 15.54 4.28
N GLU A 122 9.15 16.43 4.04
CA GLU A 122 8.15 16.84 5.03
C GLU A 122 7.21 15.67 5.41
N ILE A 123 6.76 14.87 4.45
CA ILE A 123 6.00 13.64 4.71
C ILE A 123 6.80 12.69 5.61
N THR A 124 8.08 12.49 5.29
CA THR A 124 8.98 11.64 6.08
C THR A 124 9.15 12.21 7.49
N ARG A 125 9.30 13.53 7.62
CA ARG A 125 9.39 14.23 8.91
C ARG A 125 8.13 14.04 9.74
N ILE A 126 6.93 14.24 9.16
CA ILE A 126 5.65 14.06 9.86
C ILE A 126 5.51 12.62 10.34
N SER A 127 5.79 11.64 9.47
CA SER A 127 5.73 10.22 9.83
C SER A 127 6.66 9.86 11.01
N GLN A 128 7.90 10.39 11.00
CA GLN A 128 8.90 10.10 12.03
C GLN A 128 8.79 10.95 13.30
N GLN A 129 8.16 12.13 13.26
CA GLN A 129 8.11 13.03 14.41
C GLN A 129 6.75 13.03 15.11
N THR A 130 5.68 12.53 14.47
CA THR A 130 4.38 12.44 15.12
C THR A 130 4.42 11.37 16.20
N THR A 131 4.23 11.79 17.45
CA THR A 131 4.23 10.90 18.61
C THR A 131 2.98 11.06 19.44
N PHE A 132 2.57 9.98 20.10
CA PHE A 132 1.58 9.99 21.15
C PHE A 132 2.19 9.29 22.36
N ASN A 133 2.23 9.99 23.50
CA ASN A 133 2.87 9.52 24.73
C ASN A 133 4.30 8.99 24.51
N GLY A 134 5.09 9.71 23.69
CA GLY A 134 6.49 9.38 23.38
C GLY A 134 6.70 8.22 22.39
N ARG A 135 5.64 7.62 21.85
CA ARG A 135 5.74 6.56 20.82
C ARG A 135 5.34 7.10 19.45
N HIS A 136 6.09 6.76 18.41
CA HIS A 136 5.78 7.13 17.02
C HIS A 136 4.55 6.41 16.52
N VAL A 137 3.61 7.13 15.90
CA VAL A 137 2.29 6.59 15.51
C VAL A 137 2.13 6.38 14.00
N LEU A 138 3.08 6.86 13.18
CA LEU A 138 2.99 6.88 11.71
C LEU A 138 4.19 6.26 11.00
N ASP A 139 5.18 5.72 11.71
CA ASP A 139 6.37 5.08 11.15
C ASP A 139 6.25 3.55 11.06
N GLY A 140 5.06 3.00 11.36
CA GLY A 140 4.78 1.56 11.38
C GLY A 140 5.33 0.81 12.60
N THR A 141 6.08 1.47 13.50
CA THR A 141 6.66 0.83 14.70
C THR A 141 5.67 0.72 15.86
N PHE A 142 4.57 1.48 15.82
CA PHE A 142 3.56 1.48 16.87
C PHE A 142 2.90 0.11 17.06
N GLY A 143 2.64 -0.57 15.93
CA GLY A 143 1.96 -1.86 15.88
C GLY A 143 0.47 -1.77 16.21
N SER A 144 -0.06 -2.83 16.84
CA SER A 144 -1.43 -2.85 17.35
C SER A 144 -1.45 -2.51 18.84
N ALA A 145 -2.20 -1.48 19.23
CA ALA A 145 -2.44 -1.15 20.64
C ALA A 145 -3.85 -1.55 21.06
N ALA A 146 -3.97 -2.33 22.13
CA ALA A 146 -5.25 -2.73 22.71
C ALA A 146 -5.57 -1.84 23.91
N PHE A 147 -6.75 -1.21 23.89
CA PHE A 147 -7.27 -0.38 24.96
C PHE A 147 -8.28 -1.18 25.77
N GLN A 148 -8.05 -1.30 27.08
CA GLN A 148 -8.97 -1.95 28.01
C GLN A 148 -10.17 -1.02 28.27
N ILE A 149 -11.28 -1.30 27.60
CA ILE A 149 -12.51 -0.48 27.60
C ILE A 149 -13.64 -1.10 28.41
N GLY A 150 -13.34 -2.07 29.26
CA GLY A 150 -14.32 -2.66 30.16
C GLY A 150 -13.72 -3.01 31.51
N ALA A 151 -14.59 -3.37 32.45
CA ALA A 151 -14.21 -3.65 33.82
C ALA A 151 -13.57 -5.05 33.98
N ASN A 152 -13.75 -5.95 33.01
CA ASN A 152 -13.22 -7.32 33.06
C ASN A 152 -12.11 -7.55 32.03
N VAL A 153 -11.20 -8.47 32.35
CA VAL A 153 -10.07 -8.82 31.48
C VAL A 153 -10.54 -9.24 30.09
N GLY A 154 -9.92 -8.68 29.05
CA GLY A 154 -10.17 -9.03 27.65
C GLY A 154 -11.24 -8.17 26.94
N GLU A 155 -11.92 -7.29 27.66
CA GLU A 155 -12.84 -6.29 27.08
C GLU A 155 -12.03 -5.15 26.44
N THR A 156 -11.51 -5.37 25.23
CA THR A 156 -10.62 -4.42 24.55
C THR A 156 -11.12 -3.95 23.18
N ILE A 157 -10.68 -2.75 22.79
CA ILE A 157 -10.72 -2.25 21.42
C ILE A 157 -9.28 -2.04 20.96
N SER A 158 -8.94 -2.59 19.80
CA SER A 158 -7.60 -2.45 19.23
C SER A 158 -7.55 -1.36 18.17
N VAL A 159 -6.50 -0.54 18.22
CA VAL A 159 -6.12 0.40 17.16
C VAL A 159 -4.90 -0.20 16.46
N ASN A 160 -4.98 -0.41 15.15
CA ASN A 160 -3.85 -0.92 14.37
C ASN A 160 -3.16 0.23 13.63
N LEU A 161 -1.88 0.44 13.93
CA LEU A 161 -0.99 1.43 13.29
C LEU A 161 0.30 0.75 12.82
N SER A 162 0.20 -0.50 12.37
CA SER A 162 1.32 -1.26 11.82
C SER A 162 1.72 -0.77 10.43
N GLN A 163 0.77 -0.21 9.68
CA GLN A 163 1.06 0.44 8.40
C GLN A 163 1.60 1.84 8.65
N GLY A 164 2.82 2.11 8.18
CA GLY A 164 3.40 3.44 8.22
C GLY A 164 2.91 4.34 7.09
N ALA A 165 2.95 5.64 7.31
CA ALA A 165 2.55 6.69 6.37
C ALA A 165 3.74 7.44 5.75
N GLY A 166 4.97 7.06 6.10
CA GLY A 166 6.18 7.69 5.57
C GLY A 166 6.40 7.35 4.09
N ALA A 167 7.15 8.20 3.37
CA ALA A 167 7.37 8.05 1.93
C ALA A 167 8.01 6.71 1.53
N LYS A 168 8.74 6.05 2.44
CA LYS A 168 9.34 4.71 2.24
C LYS A 168 8.35 3.54 2.42
N GLN A 169 7.15 3.79 2.93
CA GLN A 169 6.20 2.77 3.38
C GLN A 169 4.90 2.79 2.57
N VAL A 170 4.71 3.83 1.75
CA VAL A 170 3.54 4.05 0.90
C VAL A 170 3.96 4.20 -0.55
N GLY A 171 3.00 4.09 -1.48
CA GLY A 171 3.26 4.20 -2.91
C GLY A 171 3.98 2.98 -3.50
N GLN A 172 3.90 1.84 -2.82
CA GLN A 172 4.37 0.56 -3.33
C GLN A 172 3.46 0.11 -4.48
N MET A 173 4.08 -0.26 -5.60
CA MET A 173 3.36 -0.68 -6.81
C MET A 173 4.13 -1.80 -7.48
N ALA A 174 3.43 -2.71 -8.16
CA ALA A 174 4.09 -3.60 -9.10
C ALA A 174 4.39 -2.80 -10.35
N THR A 175 5.66 -2.72 -10.72
CA THR A 175 6.10 -1.97 -11.91
C THR A 175 6.77 -2.91 -12.88
N SER A 176 6.38 -2.85 -14.14
CA SER A 176 7.06 -3.53 -15.25
C SER A 176 7.38 -2.51 -16.32
N ALA A 177 8.51 -2.67 -16.98
CA ALA A 177 8.87 -1.86 -18.13
C ALA A 177 9.38 -2.77 -19.24
N THR A 178 9.10 -2.42 -20.49
CA THR A 178 9.75 -3.04 -21.63
C THR A 178 11.18 -2.50 -21.78
N GLY A 179 12.00 -3.14 -22.63
CA GLY A 179 13.12 -2.44 -23.27
C GLY A 179 12.63 -1.52 -24.41
N ASP A 180 13.53 -1.04 -25.26
CA ASP A 180 13.17 -0.28 -26.48
C ASP A 180 12.25 -1.15 -27.35
N ILE A 181 11.00 -0.70 -27.54
CA ILE A 181 9.98 -1.39 -28.35
C ILE A 181 9.78 -0.75 -29.73
N SER A 182 10.60 0.24 -30.12
CA SER A 182 10.42 0.94 -31.38
C SER A 182 10.55 0.05 -32.62
N SER A 183 11.34 -1.02 -32.53
CA SER A 183 11.47 -2.03 -33.59
C SER A 183 10.18 -2.83 -33.83
N LEU A 184 9.29 -2.92 -32.83
CA LEU A 184 8.01 -3.61 -32.95
C LEU A 184 7.01 -2.86 -33.83
N PHE A 185 7.26 -1.58 -34.11
CA PHE A 185 6.44 -0.71 -34.94
C PHE A 185 7.11 -0.40 -36.29
N THR A 186 8.03 -1.25 -36.72
CA THR A 186 8.70 -1.14 -38.02
C THR A 186 8.61 -2.45 -38.81
N SER A 187 8.41 -2.36 -40.12
CA SER A 187 8.57 -3.46 -41.08
C SER A 187 9.87 -3.33 -41.86
N GLY A 188 10.66 -4.41 -41.90
CA GLY A 188 12.02 -4.46 -42.45
C GLY A 188 13.07 -4.64 -41.35
N ALA A 189 14.30 -5.02 -41.72
CA ALA A 189 15.39 -5.14 -40.76
C ALA A 189 15.68 -3.78 -40.10
N THR A 190 15.92 -3.77 -38.78
CA THR A 190 16.50 -2.62 -38.07
C THR A 190 17.75 -2.20 -38.81
N ALA A 191 17.84 -0.93 -39.22
CA ALA A 191 19.06 -0.40 -39.81
C ALA A 191 20.20 -0.68 -38.84
N ALA A 192 21.03 -1.67 -39.15
CA ALA A 192 22.31 -1.83 -38.47
C ALA A 192 23.00 -0.47 -38.64
N THR A 193 23.37 0.14 -37.52
CA THR A 193 24.13 1.39 -37.47
C THR A 193 25.12 1.36 -38.62
N ALA A 194 24.93 2.28 -39.57
CA ALA A 194 25.75 2.33 -40.76
C ALA A 194 27.20 2.50 -40.31
N SER A 195 27.94 1.39 -40.18
CA SER A 195 29.38 1.40 -40.28
C SER A 195 29.64 1.64 -41.75
N VAL A 196 29.51 2.91 -42.13
CA VAL A 196 29.95 3.44 -43.40
C VAL A 196 31.44 3.18 -43.46
N ALA A 197 31.82 2.07 -44.09
CA ALA A 197 33.14 1.97 -44.69
C ALA A 197 33.10 2.84 -45.95
N THR A 198 33.21 4.16 -45.78
CA THR A 198 33.61 5.03 -46.89
C THR A 198 35.03 4.66 -47.26
N ALA A 199 35.21 4.13 -48.47
CA ALA A 199 36.46 4.26 -49.18
C ALA A 199 36.16 4.53 -50.66
N THR A 200 36.62 5.71 -51.09
CA THR A 200 36.85 6.21 -52.44
C THR A 200 37.14 5.12 -53.49
N GLY A 201 36.41 5.18 -54.61
CA GLY A 201 36.52 4.22 -55.72
C GLY A 201 37.74 4.41 -56.59
N VAL A 202 37.97 3.44 -57.50
CA VAL A 202 38.74 3.60 -58.74
C VAL A 202 38.19 2.63 -59.81
N ALA A 203 38.15 3.10 -61.05
CA ALA A 203 37.81 2.38 -62.27
C ALA A 203 38.99 1.59 -62.86
N GLY A 204 38.72 0.50 -63.59
CA GLY A 204 39.69 -0.13 -64.50
C GLY A 204 39.86 -1.65 -64.33
N PHE A 205 38.99 -2.43 -64.98
CA PHE A 205 39.27 -3.84 -65.30
C PHE A 205 39.27 -4.02 -66.80
N ASP A 206 40.15 -4.86 -67.31
CA ASP A 206 40.31 -5.13 -68.73
C ASP A 206 40.27 -6.63 -69.04
N TYR A 207 39.14 -7.12 -69.58
CA TYR A 207 39.02 -8.51 -70.07
C TYR A 207 40.04 -8.84 -71.17
N SER A 208 40.69 -7.84 -71.79
CA SER A 208 41.74 -8.04 -72.80
C SER A 208 43.10 -8.46 -72.23
N ALA A 209 43.35 -8.28 -70.92
CA ALA A 209 44.64 -8.59 -70.30
C ALA A 209 44.91 -10.11 -70.09
N GLY A 210 43.97 -10.99 -70.45
CA GLY A 210 44.03 -12.41 -70.14
C GLY A 210 43.40 -13.33 -71.20
N THR A 211 43.31 -12.91 -72.46
CA THR A 211 42.73 -13.73 -73.53
C THR A 211 43.49 -15.05 -73.69
N GLY A 212 43.05 -16.11 -73.01
CA GLY A 212 43.53 -17.48 -73.20
C GLY A 212 43.84 -18.34 -71.97
N THR A 213 43.71 -17.87 -70.72
CA THR A 213 43.89 -18.74 -69.53
C THR A 213 42.62 -18.85 -68.68
N PRO A 214 42.18 -20.06 -68.29
CA PRO A 214 41.05 -20.24 -67.38
C PRO A 214 41.23 -19.48 -66.06
N LYS A 215 40.15 -18.92 -65.52
CA LYS A 215 40.14 -18.17 -64.25
C LYS A 215 39.15 -18.74 -63.26
N THR A 216 39.55 -18.85 -62.00
CA THR A 216 38.69 -19.38 -60.92
C THR A 216 38.74 -18.50 -59.68
N PHE A 217 37.58 -18.00 -59.23
CA PHE A 217 37.46 -17.22 -58.00
C PHE A 217 36.21 -17.64 -57.24
N THR A 218 36.05 -17.17 -55.99
CA THR A 218 34.87 -17.42 -55.17
C THR A 218 34.21 -16.12 -54.72
N VAL A 219 32.89 -16.13 -54.60
CA VAL A 219 32.06 -15.05 -54.03
C VAL A 219 31.27 -15.63 -52.86
N ASP A 220 31.60 -15.21 -51.63
CA ASP A 220 31.01 -15.77 -50.40
C ASP A 220 31.03 -17.31 -50.36
N GLY A 221 32.16 -17.88 -50.81
CA GLY A 221 32.37 -19.32 -50.89
C GLY A 221 31.76 -20.01 -52.13
N THR A 222 30.97 -19.31 -52.94
CA THR A 222 30.43 -19.81 -54.22
C THR A 222 31.49 -19.72 -55.30
N THR A 223 31.87 -20.85 -55.90
CA THR A 223 32.89 -20.91 -56.96
C THR A 223 32.36 -20.42 -58.30
N VAL A 224 33.09 -19.51 -58.93
CA VAL A 224 32.93 -19.10 -60.34
C VAL A 224 34.18 -19.54 -61.10
N ALA A 225 33.98 -20.34 -62.14
CA ALA A 225 35.02 -20.91 -62.99
C ALA A 225 34.79 -20.52 -64.46
N LEU A 226 35.65 -19.64 -64.96
CA LEU A 226 35.68 -19.20 -66.35
C LEU A 226 36.61 -20.15 -67.13
N ALA A 227 36.04 -21.22 -67.69
CA ALA A 227 36.79 -22.30 -68.34
C ALA A 227 37.19 -21.99 -69.80
N THR A 228 36.52 -21.02 -70.43
CA THR A 228 36.74 -20.58 -71.82
C THR A 228 37.12 -19.10 -71.86
N ALA A 229 37.89 -18.71 -72.88
CA ALA A 229 38.20 -17.30 -73.10
C ALA A 229 36.94 -16.60 -73.64
N GLU A 230 36.33 -15.76 -72.81
CA GLU A 230 35.20 -14.93 -73.23
C GLU A 230 35.66 -13.82 -74.18
N THR A 231 34.99 -13.70 -75.33
CA THR A 231 35.39 -12.78 -76.41
C THR A 231 34.76 -11.39 -76.28
N ASP A 232 33.75 -11.24 -75.43
CA ASP A 232 33.02 -9.98 -75.20
C ASP A 232 32.60 -9.85 -73.72
N GLN A 233 32.52 -8.61 -73.24
CA GLN A 233 32.15 -8.28 -71.86
C GLN A 233 30.75 -8.79 -71.48
N ALA A 234 29.80 -8.80 -72.43
CA ALA A 234 28.44 -9.25 -72.18
C ALA A 234 28.37 -10.76 -71.91
N THR A 235 29.18 -11.57 -72.61
CA THR A 235 29.21 -13.02 -72.40
C THR A 235 29.86 -13.36 -71.07
N LEU A 236 30.92 -12.64 -70.70
CA LEU A 236 31.56 -12.73 -69.38
C LEU A 236 30.58 -12.42 -68.24
N VAL A 237 29.85 -11.29 -68.33
CA VAL A 237 28.86 -10.90 -67.31
C VAL A 237 27.77 -11.95 -67.16
N ALA A 238 27.27 -12.48 -68.29
CA ALA A 238 26.23 -13.50 -68.29
C ALA A 238 26.70 -14.82 -67.68
N ASP A 239 27.94 -15.25 -67.96
CA ASP A 239 28.50 -16.48 -67.40
C ASP A 239 28.72 -16.35 -65.88
N VAL A 240 29.33 -15.25 -65.42
CA VAL A 240 29.50 -14.99 -63.98
C VAL A 240 28.15 -14.94 -63.25
N GLN A 241 27.14 -14.27 -63.82
CA GLN A 241 25.78 -14.23 -63.25
C GLN A 241 25.18 -15.65 -63.15
N SER A 242 25.25 -16.42 -64.23
CA SER A 242 24.68 -17.76 -64.28
C SER A 242 25.31 -18.71 -63.25
N GLN A 243 26.62 -18.61 -63.03
CA GLN A 243 27.32 -19.47 -62.06
C GLN A 243 27.00 -19.07 -60.61
N LEU A 244 26.87 -17.78 -60.33
CA LEU A 244 26.46 -17.29 -59.00
C LEU A 244 25.02 -17.65 -58.67
N ASP A 245 24.09 -17.56 -59.63
CA ASP A 245 22.69 -17.97 -59.44
C ASP A 245 22.57 -19.49 -59.22
N ALA A 246 23.37 -20.28 -59.93
CA ALA A 246 23.41 -21.73 -59.76
C ALA A 246 23.98 -22.15 -58.39
N GLY A 247 25.03 -21.47 -57.92
CA GLY A 247 25.69 -21.80 -56.65
C GLY A 247 24.94 -21.36 -55.40
N THR A 248 24.03 -20.40 -55.50
CA THR A 248 23.20 -19.91 -54.38
C THR A 248 21.80 -20.51 -54.32
N GLY A 249 21.44 -21.38 -55.28
CA GLY A 249 20.14 -22.07 -55.30
C GLY A 249 19.00 -21.28 -55.93
N GLY A 250 19.28 -20.22 -56.69
CA GLY A 250 18.28 -19.46 -57.46
C GLY A 250 18.70 -18.02 -57.77
N ALA A 251 18.01 -17.40 -58.74
CA ALA A 251 18.26 -16.01 -59.16
C ALA A 251 17.90 -14.99 -58.07
N GLY A 252 18.71 -13.93 -57.93
CA GLY A 252 18.35 -12.73 -57.15
C GLY A 252 19.11 -12.50 -55.85
N VAL A 253 20.14 -13.31 -55.54
CA VAL A 253 21.08 -13.04 -54.43
C VAL A 253 22.19 -12.08 -54.86
N TYR A 254 22.72 -12.26 -56.08
CA TYR A 254 23.74 -11.42 -56.68
C TYR A 254 23.26 -10.89 -58.02
N THR A 255 23.71 -9.69 -58.37
CA THR A 255 23.51 -9.04 -59.66
C THR A 255 24.85 -8.65 -60.24
N VAL A 256 25.13 -9.12 -61.45
CA VAL A 256 26.36 -8.87 -62.19
C VAL A 256 26.03 -7.94 -63.35
N ALA A 257 26.76 -6.84 -63.48
CA ALA A 257 26.54 -5.85 -64.51
C ALA A 257 27.85 -5.45 -65.19
N ALA A 258 27.80 -5.15 -66.48
CA ALA A 258 28.94 -4.56 -67.19
C ALA A 258 29.33 -3.22 -66.58
N SER A 259 30.63 -2.94 -66.49
CA SER A 259 31.17 -1.71 -65.92
C SER A 259 32.32 -1.18 -66.76
N GLY A 260 32.19 0.05 -67.25
CA GLY A 260 33.12 0.64 -68.21
C GLY A 260 33.23 -0.15 -69.51
N ALA A 261 34.28 0.11 -70.29
CA ALA A 261 34.48 -0.53 -71.59
C ALA A 261 34.90 -2.01 -71.48
N THR A 262 35.45 -2.42 -70.34
CA THR A 262 36.17 -3.70 -70.25
C THR A 262 36.04 -4.44 -68.89
N GLY A 263 35.16 -4.00 -67.98
CA GLY A 263 34.99 -4.57 -66.64
C GLY A 263 33.57 -5.03 -66.28
N PHE A 264 33.37 -5.53 -65.08
CA PHE A 264 32.04 -5.86 -64.54
C PHE A 264 31.98 -5.58 -63.04
N THR A 265 30.78 -5.48 -62.49
CA THR A 265 30.51 -5.33 -61.05
C THR A 265 29.62 -6.46 -60.57
N ILE A 266 29.82 -6.92 -59.35
CA ILE A 266 28.92 -7.83 -58.64
C ILE A 266 28.32 -7.04 -57.47
N THR A 267 27.00 -7.13 -57.30
CA THR A 267 26.25 -6.46 -56.22
C THR A 267 25.36 -7.50 -55.55
N THR A 268 25.34 -7.53 -54.21
CA THR A 268 24.40 -8.38 -53.47
C THR A 268 23.06 -7.67 -53.28
N THR A 269 21.97 -8.42 -53.51
CA THR A 269 20.58 -8.02 -53.26
C THR A 269 20.00 -8.73 -52.05
N ALA A 270 20.81 -9.51 -51.32
CA ALA A 270 20.39 -10.20 -50.11
C ALA A 270 20.01 -9.20 -48.99
N THR A 271 18.76 -9.24 -48.57
CA THR A 271 18.25 -8.42 -47.46
C THR A 271 18.89 -8.86 -46.14
N GLY A 272 19.57 -7.95 -45.43
CA GLY A 272 20.09 -8.21 -44.07
C GLY A 272 21.49 -8.84 -43.99
N ALA A 273 22.29 -8.80 -45.07
CA ALA A 273 23.68 -9.23 -45.01
C ALA A 273 24.57 -8.18 -44.32
N SER A 274 24.95 -8.42 -43.06
CA SER A 274 25.85 -7.56 -42.28
C SER A 274 27.35 -7.78 -42.58
N SER A 275 27.67 -8.73 -43.47
CA SER A 275 29.05 -9.05 -43.83
C SER A 275 29.38 -8.46 -45.19
N ALA A 276 30.57 -7.86 -45.32
CA ALA A 276 31.11 -7.53 -46.64
C ALA A 276 31.21 -8.81 -47.48
N MET A 277 30.74 -8.77 -48.73
CA MET A 277 30.92 -9.87 -49.67
C MET A 277 32.41 -10.18 -49.78
N THR A 278 32.75 -11.45 -49.59
CA THR A 278 34.11 -11.97 -49.61
C THR A 278 34.45 -12.50 -50.99
N ILE A 279 35.57 -12.04 -51.53
CA ILE A 279 36.12 -12.54 -52.79
C ILE A 279 37.36 -13.38 -52.47
N GLY A 280 37.39 -14.63 -52.96
CA GLY A 280 38.46 -15.58 -52.70
C GLY A 280 38.81 -16.45 -53.91
N GLY A 281 39.51 -17.56 -53.68
CA GLY A 281 39.93 -18.50 -54.73
C GLY A 281 41.32 -18.23 -55.33
N THR A 282 41.75 -19.13 -56.23
CA THR A 282 43.10 -19.14 -56.83
C THR A 282 43.39 -17.87 -57.63
N ASP A 283 42.40 -17.38 -58.37
CA ASP A 283 42.44 -16.13 -59.11
C ASP A 283 41.59 -15.07 -58.39
N ALA A 284 41.57 -15.01 -57.05
CA ALA A 284 40.86 -13.93 -56.33
C ALA A 284 41.30 -12.53 -56.82
N ALA A 285 42.57 -12.40 -57.22
CA ALA A 285 43.12 -11.18 -57.82
C ALA A 285 42.60 -10.88 -59.24
N PHE A 286 41.77 -11.74 -59.83
CA PHE A 286 40.99 -11.45 -61.03
C PHE A 286 39.79 -10.57 -60.73
N VAL A 287 39.29 -10.63 -59.50
CA VAL A 287 38.21 -9.80 -58.98
C VAL A 287 38.81 -8.94 -57.86
N THR A 288 39.48 -7.83 -58.23
CA THR A 288 40.04 -6.92 -57.22
C THR A 288 39.04 -5.83 -56.84
N GLY A 289 39.02 -5.46 -55.56
CA GLY A 289 38.15 -4.41 -55.04
C GLY A 289 36.86 -4.95 -54.43
N ASN A 290 36.58 -4.50 -53.20
CA ASN A 290 35.41 -4.91 -52.46
C ASN A 290 34.11 -4.47 -53.15
N VAL A 291 33.16 -5.39 -53.10
CA VAL A 291 31.83 -5.35 -53.66
C VAL A 291 30.97 -4.30 -52.97
N SER A 292 30.17 -3.58 -53.75
CA SER A 292 29.10 -2.72 -53.24
C SER A 292 27.94 -3.56 -52.70
N GLY A 293 27.66 -3.42 -51.41
CA GLY A 293 26.35 -3.76 -50.84
C GLY A 293 25.35 -2.64 -51.13
N ALA A 294 24.09 -2.99 -51.40
CA ALA A 294 23.00 -2.04 -51.39
C ALA A 294 22.74 -1.56 -49.96
N ASP A 295 22.35 -0.29 -49.81
CA ASP A 295 22.00 0.32 -48.53
C ASP A 295 20.83 -0.46 -47.90
N ALA A 296 20.90 -0.76 -46.61
CA ALA A 296 19.76 -1.34 -45.90
C ALA A 296 18.63 -0.32 -45.93
N THR A 297 17.51 -0.64 -46.58
CA THR A 297 16.33 0.23 -46.57
C THR A 297 15.92 0.44 -45.13
N ALA A 298 15.88 1.70 -44.66
CA ALA A 298 15.39 2.04 -43.33
C ALA A 298 14.00 1.41 -43.13
N GLY A 299 13.79 0.73 -42.00
CA GLY A 299 12.52 0.11 -41.67
C GLY A 299 11.36 1.09 -41.82
N THR A 300 10.31 0.68 -42.52
CA THR A 300 9.10 1.51 -42.72
C THR A 300 8.18 1.36 -41.51
N ALA A 301 7.53 2.44 -41.07
CA ALA A 301 6.60 2.36 -39.95
C ALA A 301 5.46 1.38 -40.26
N ALA A 302 5.21 0.44 -39.36
CA ALA A 302 4.17 -0.59 -39.50
C ALA A 302 3.46 -0.82 -38.16
N PRO A 303 2.15 -1.11 -38.17
CA PRO A 303 1.43 -1.37 -36.94
C PRO A 303 1.89 -2.69 -36.28
N LEU A 304 2.00 -2.68 -34.96
CA LEU A 304 2.14 -3.88 -34.16
C LEU A 304 0.80 -4.62 -34.15
N VAL A 305 0.79 -5.83 -34.73
CA VAL A 305 -0.36 -6.74 -34.67
C VAL A 305 -0.13 -7.78 -33.59
N LEU A 306 -1.07 -7.85 -32.64
CA LEU A 306 -1.14 -8.82 -31.56
C LEU A 306 -2.34 -9.75 -31.79
N ALA A 307 -2.09 -11.05 -31.88
CA ALA A 307 -3.12 -12.08 -31.85
C ALA A 307 -3.58 -12.35 -30.40
N SER A 308 -4.65 -13.13 -30.23
CA SER A 308 -5.03 -13.57 -28.88
C SER A 308 -3.91 -14.42 -28.27
N GLY A 309 -3.59 -14.12 -27.01
CA GLY A 309 -2.46 -14.73 -26.30
C GLY A 309 -1.12 -14.07 -26.55
N ASP A 310 -0.99 -13.10 -27.47
CA ASP A 310 0.29 -12.46 -27.73
C ASP A 310 0.75 -11.53 -26.59
N LEU A 311 -0.20 -10.87 -25.93
CA LEU A 311 0.00 -10.12 -24.69
C LEU A 311 -1.26 -10.21 -23.83
N LYS A 312 -1.06 -10.53 -22.56
CA LYS A 312 -2.08 -10.47 -21.51
C LYS A 312 -1.56 -9.69 -20.32
N ILE A 313 -2.39 -8.80 -19.79
CA ILE A 313 -2.09 -8.03 -18.58
C ILE A 313 -3.20 -8.35 -17.57
N ASP A 314 -2.84 -8.93 -16.42
CA ASP A 314 -3.79 -9.42 -15.42
C ASP A 314 -4.91 -10.27 -16.02
N GLY A 315 -4.50 -11.21 -16.89
CA GLY A 315 -5.40 -12.12 -17.61
C GLY A 315 -6.20 -11.48 -18.76
N THR A 316 -6.14 -10.16 -18.92
CA THR A 316 -6.86 -9.43 -19.98
C THR A 316 -6.06 -9.45 -21.28
N ASP A 317 -6.65 -9.96 -22.36
CA ASP A 317 -6.01 -10.10 -23.67
C ASP A 317 -5.96 -8.77 -24.44
N MET A 318 -4.77 -8.42 -24.94
CA MET A 318 -4.48 -7.20 -25.70
C MET A 318 -4.41 -7.46 -27.22
N ALA A 319 -5.13 -8.45 -27.75
CA ALA A 319 -5.25 -8.66 -29.18
C ALA A 319 -5.78 -7.42 -29.90
N GLY A 320 -5.12 -7.05 -30.99
CA GLY A 320 -5.43 -5.83 -31.74
C GLY A 320 -4.32 -5.42 -32.69
N SER A 321 -4.55 -4.31 -33.39
CA SER A 321 -3.55 -3.66 -34.26
C SER A 321 -3.28 -2.27 -33.72
N TYR A 322 -2.02 -1.98 -33.45
CA TYR A 322 -1.55 -0.77 -32.78
C TYR A 322 -0.59 -0.02 -33.68
N LYS A 323 -0.93 1.21 -34.06
CA LYS A 323 -0.14 2.04 -34.99
C LYS A 323 1.21 2.47 -34.41
N ASP A 324 1.26 2.67 -33.10
CA ASP A 324 2.39 3.19 -32.34
C ASP A 324 2.32 2.70 -30.88
N ALA A 325 3.42 2.86 -30.13
CA ALA A 325 3.46 2.48 -28.71
C ALA A 325 2.37 3.19 -27.90
N GLN A 326 2.07 4.45 -28.21
CA GLN A 326 1.03 5.22 -27.53
C GLN A 326 -0.36 4.60 -27.73
N SER A 327 -0.71 4.09 -28.92
CA SER A 327 -2.00 3.44 -29.16
C SER A 327 -2.19 2.16 -28.37
N LEU A 328 -1.10 1.43 -28.07
CA LEU A 328 -1.16 0.27 -27.19
C LEU A 328 -1.33 0.72 -25.72
N VAL A 329 -0.61 1.75 -25.28
CA VAL A 329 -0.81 2.36 -23.95
C VAL A 329 -2.26 2.82 -23.75
N ASP A 330 -2.82 3.54 -24.72
CA ASP A 330 -4.21 4.02 -24.68
C ASP A 330 -5.19 2.85 -24.62
N ALA A 331 -4.91 1.76 -25.35
CA ALA A 331 -5.72 0.55 -25.28
C ALA A 331 -5.65 -0.12 -23.91
N ILE A 332 -4.46 -0.24 -23.30
CA ILE A 332 -4.30 -0.81 -21.97
C ILE A 332 -5.10 0.00 -20.94
N ASN A 333 -4.94 1.33 -20.97
CA ASN A 333 -5.64 2.23 -20.05
C ASN A 333 -7.16 2.25 -20.26
N SER A 334 -7.63 2.09 -21.50
CA SER A 334 -9.08 2.08 -21.82
C SER A 334 -9.76 0.72 -21.59
N LYS A 335 -9.00 -0.38 -21.51
CA LYS A 335 -9.52 -1.72 -21.19
C LYS A 335 -10.00 -1.86 -19.74
N GLY A 336 -9.68 -0.88 -18.87
CA GLY A 336 -10.19 -0.83 -17.51
C GLY A 336 -9.68 -1.95 -16.60
N ILE A 337 -8.43 -2.39 -16.82
CA ILE A 337 -7.78 -3.40 -15.97
C ILE A 337 -7.62 -2.80 -14.57
N SER A 338 -8.23 -3.44 -13.57
CA SER A 338 -8.34 -2.87 -12.23
C SER A 338 -6.99 -2.58 -11.61
N GLY A 339 -6.73 -1.31 -11.29
CA GLY A 339 -5.51 -0.87 -10.61
C GLY A 339 -4.27 -0.80 -11.49
N VAL A 340 -4.37 -1.10 -12.79
CA VAL A 340 -3.27 -1.03 -13.76
C VAL A 340 -3.34 0.27 -14.55
N SER A 341 -2.20 0.95 -14.68
CA SER A 341 -1.97 2.06 -15.58
C SER A 341 -0.75 1.80 -16.46
N ALA A 342 -0.78 2.35 -17.66
CA ALA A 342 0.33 2.28 -18.61
C ALA A 342 0.75 3.67 -19.06
N TYR A 343 2.04 3.86 -19.34
CA TYR A 343 2.56 5.05 -20.02
C TYR A 343 3.75 4.72 -20.91
N TYR A 344 4.04 5.58 -21.89
CA TYR A 344 5.17 5.44 -22.80
C TYR A 344 6.23 6.51 -22.51
N ASP A 345 7.48 6.10 -22.36
CA ASP A 345 8.63 7.01 -22.29
C ASP A 345 9.22 7.17 -23.69
N ALA A 346 9.04 8.34 -24.30
CA ALA A 346 9.55 8.62 -25.64
C ALA A 346 11.08 8.70 -25.72
N ASN A 347 11.78 8.92 -24.60
CA ASN A 347 13.23 9.05 -24.58
C ASN A 347 13.92 7.69 -24.57
N SER A 348 13.50 6.79 -23.65
CA SER A 348 13.99 5.41 -23.61
C SER A 348 13.29 4.49 -24.61
N LYS A 349 12.15 4.95 -25.16
CA LYS A 349 11.26 4.18 -26.04
C LYS A 349 10.71 2.93 -25.36
N GLU A 350 10.49 3.02 -24.05
CA GLU A 350 9.99 1.95 -23.20
C GLU A 350 8.52 2.19 -22.86
N MET A 351 7.78 1.10 -22.73
CA MET A 351 6.43 1.11 -22.17
C MET A 351 6.51 0.66 -20.71
N HIS A 352 5.83 1.40 -19.83
CA HIS A 352 5.74 1.11 -18.42
C HIS A 352 4.33 0.70 -18.04
N LEU A 353 4.24 -0.25 -17.12
CA LEU A 353 3.02 -0.69 -16.46
C LEU A 353 3.19 -0.52 -14.95
N ASN A 354 2.20 0.10 -14.33
CA ASN A 354 2.14 0.30 -12.89
C ASN A 354 0.85 -0.35 -12.38
N SER A 355 0.92 -1.14 -11.33
CA SER A 355 -0.24 -1.73 -10.67
C SER A 355 -0.20 -1.53 -9.15
N GLN A 356 -1.35 -1.21 -8.56
CA GLN A 356 -1.50 -1.13 -7.10
C GLN A 356 -1.51 -2.51 -6.42
N SER A 357 -1.60 -3.59 -7.20
CA SER A 357 -1.54 -4.98 -6.74
C SER A 357 -0.43 -5.72 -7.47
N ALA A 358 -0.21 -7.00 -7.12
CA ALA A 358 0.69 -7.84 -7.90
C ALA A 358 0.22 -7.89 -9.36
N LEU A 359 1.16 -7.70 -10.29
CA LEU A 359 0.90 -7.57 -11.73
C LEU A 359 1.35 -8.85 -12.45
N THR A 360 0.49 -9.41 -13.29
CA THR A 360 0.86 -10.50 -14.20
C THR A 360 0.92 -9.97 -15.62
N VAL A 361 2.05 -10.21 -16.28
CA VAL A 361 2.23 -9.91 -17.70
C VAL A 361 2.58 -11.23 -18.38
N ASP A 362 1.67 -11.74 -19.20
CA ASP A 362 1.82 -13.01 -19.92
C ASP A 362 1.69 -12.81 -21.43
N GLY A 363 2.06 -13.81 -22.24
CA GLY A 363 1.90 -13.82 -23.68
C GLY A 363 3.10 -14.28 -24.50
N THR A 364 2.83 -14.54 -25.78
CA THR A 364 3.75 -15.23 -26.70
C THR A 364 4.57 -14.32 -27.62
N LYS A 365 4.17 -13.06 -27.80
CA LYS A 365 4.84 -12.15 -28.74
C LYS A 365 6.20 -11.71 -28.20
N ALA A 366 7.28 -11.95 -28.93
CA ALA A 366 8.61 -11.49 -28.55
C ALA A 366 8.78 -9.97 -28.72
N GLY A 367 9.55 -9.35 -27.82
CA GLY A 367 10.03 -7.97 -27.90
C GLY A 367 11.56 -7.90 -28.09
N SER A 368 12.21 -6.89 -27.52
CA SER A 368 13.68 -6.79 -27.38
C SER A 368 14.28 -7.80 -26.37
N GLY A 369 13.54 -8.88 -26.05
CA GLY A 369 13.87 -9.97 -25.13
C GLY A 369 13.03 -11.23 -25.45
N ALA A 370 13.12 -12.28 -24.63
CA ALA A 370 12.33 -13.51 -24.82
C ALA A 370 10.87 -13.33 -24.35
N GLY A 371 9.90 -13.37 -25.28
CA GLY A 371 8.45 -13.33 -25.00
C GLY A 371 7.90 -11.99 -24.49
N ASN A 372 6.58 -11.92 -24.32
CA ASN A 372 5.86 -10.88 -23.56
C ASN A 372 6.18 -9.40 -23.92
N LEU A 373 6.43 -9.09 -25.20
CA LEU A 373 6.86 -7.77 -25.69
C LEU A 373 8.12 -7.20 -24.99
N GLY A 374 8.88 -8.02 -24.26
CA GLY A 374 10.07 -7.60 -23.53
C GLY A 374 9.80 -6.91 -22.19
N PHE A 375 8.61 -7.05 -21.61
CA PHE A 375 8.33 -6.58 -20.24
C PHE A 375 9.21 -7.31 -19.21
N SER A 376 9.85 -6.53 -18.33
CA SER A 376 10.65 -7.06 -17.23
C SER A 376 9.79 -7.77 -16.19
N GLY A 377 10.22 -8.96 -15.76
CA GLY A 377 9.48 -9.80 -14.80
C GLY A 377 8.23 -10.47 -15.38
N ALA A 378 8.01 -10.44 -16.69
CA ALA A 378 6.90 -11.11 -17.34
C ALA A 378 7.01 -12.64 -17.29
N GLY A 379 5.86 -13.33 -17.23
CA GLY A 379 5.75 -14.79 -17.15
C GLY A 379 4.71 -15.27 -16.12
N ALA A 380 4.81 -16.55 -15.73
CA ALA A 380 3.84 -17.21 -14.85
C ALA A 380 3.86 -16.73 -13.38
N THR A 381 4.91 -16.01 -12.97
CA THR A 381 5.02 -15.46 -11.61
C THR A 381 4.57 -14.01 -11.62
N ALA A 382 3.62 -13.65 -10.75
CA ALA A 382 3.20 -12.28 -10.59
C ALA A 382 4.35 -11.40 -10.09
N ILE A 383 4.51 -10.24 -10.71
CA ILE A 383 5.41 -9.16 -10.29
C ILE A 383 4.84 -8.59 -8.99
N ALA A 384 5.58 -8.73 -7.89
CA ALA A 384 5.16 -8.23 -6.60
C ALA A 384 5.20 -6.70 -6.55
N THR A 385 4.40 -6.11 -5.66
CA THR A 385 4.48 -4.68 -5.36
C THR A 385 5.82 -4.35 -4.69
N GLY A 386 6.43 -3.25 -5.11
CA GLY A 386 7.69 -2.78 -4.53
C GLY A 386 7.98 -1.31 -4.84
N GLY A 387 9.22 -0.92 -4.60
CA GLY A 387 9.64 0.48 -4.62
C GLY A 387 8.96 1.29 -3.51
N ASP A 388 9.03 2.60 -3.61
CA ASP A 388 8.42 3.51 -2.64
C ASP A 388 8.22 4.89 -3.25
N LEU A 389 7.59 5.78 -2.49
CA LEU A 389 7.45 7.17 -2.87
C LEU A 389 8.71 8.00 -2.59
N ALA A 390 9.60 7.56 -1.70
CA ALA A 390 10.80 8.31 -1.30
C ALA A 390 11.79 8.52 -2.46
N SER A 391 11.80 7.61 -3.44
CA SER A 391 12.65 7.68 -4.63
C SER A 391 11.98 8.36 -5.84
N SER A 392 10.72 8.80 -5.71
CA SER A 392 9.96 9.43 -6.80
C SER A 392 10.53 10.79 -7.16
N ASN A 393 10.51 11.12 -8.46
CA ASN A 393 10.97 12.41 -8.98
C ASN A 393 10.18 12.81 -10.23
N VAL A 394 10.10 14.11 -10.51
CA VAL A 394 9.34 14.66 -11.63
C VAL A 394 10.22 15.34 -12.67
N LYS A 395 11.49 14.92 -12.78
CA LYS A 395 12.48 15.51 -13.70
C LYS A 395 12.19 15.19 -15.16
N THR A 396 11.49 14.09 -15.42
CA THR A 396 11.08 13.65 -16.76
C THR A 396 9.57 13.43 -16.80
N VAL A 397 8.98 13.37 -18.01
CA VAL A 397 7.56 13.03 -18.18
C VAL A 397 7.27 11.63 -17.62
N SER A 398 8.17 10.68 -17.87
CA SER A 398 8.11 9.31 -17.32
C SER A 398 8.12 9.30 -15.80
N GLY A 399 9.09 10.00 -15.16
CA GLY A 399 9.15 10.12 -13.71
C GLY A 399 7.91 10.80 -13.12
N ALA A 400 7.36 11.79 -13.82
CA ALA A 400 6.11 12.43 -13.42
C ALA A 400 4.91 11.46 -13.45
N ASN A 401 4.78 10.64 -14.50
CA ASN A 401 3.71 9.63 -14.61
C ASN A 401 3.84 8.52 -13.55
N ASP A 402 5.06 8.05 -13.27
CA ASP A 402 5.33 7.10 -12.18
C ASP A 402 4.97 7.72 -10.82
N THR A 403 5.41 8.96 -10.59
CA THR A 403 5.09 9.71 -9.35
C THR A 403 3.59 9.87 -9.16
N ILE A 404 2.82 10.21 -10.21
CA ILE A 404 1.35 10.30 -10.13
C ILE A 404 0.76 8.96 -9.69
N SER A 405 1.17 7.87 -10.33
CA SER A 405 0.67 6.53 -10.02
C SER A 405 0.98 6.11 -8.57
N ARG A 406 2.21 6.37 -8.11
CA ARG A 406 2.63 6.08 -6.72
C ARG A 406 1.91 6.94 -5.70
N ILE A 407 1.67 8.21 -6.00
CA ILE A 407 0.90 9.10 -5.13
C ILE A 407 -0.56 8.62 -5.04
N ASP A 408 -1.17 8.21 -6.14
CA ASP A 408 -2.55 7.71 -6.13
C ASP A 408 -2.65 6.41 -5.31
N ALA A 409 -1.67 5.50 -5.43
CA ALA A 409 -1.55 4.32 -4.58
C ALA A 409 -1.35 4.69 -3.10
N ALA A 410 -0.45 5.63 -2.80
CA ALA A 410 -0.20 6.10 -1.44
C ALA A 410 -1.43 6.74 -0.82
N LEU A 411 -2.14 7.61 -1.56
CA LEU A 411 -3.39 8.23 -1.12
C LEU A 411 -4.48 7.18 -0.84
N GLY A 412 -4.53 6.10 -1.63
CA GLY A 412 -5.37 4.94 -1.35
C GLY A 412 -5.05 4.30 0.02
N THR A 413 -3.78 4.02 0.28
CA THR A 413 -3.33 3.48 1.59
C THR A 413 -3.64 4.43 2.74
N ILE A 414 -3.33 5.73 2.61
CA ILE A 414 -3.63 6.75 3.64
C ILE A 414 -5.14 6.82 3.89
N SER A 415 -5.96 6.84 2.84
CA SER A 415 -7.42 6.92 2.96
C SER A 415 -8.00 5.71 3.69
N SER A 416 -7.46 4.50 3.45
CA SER A 416 -7.84 3.30 4.20
C SER A 416 -7.51 3.45 5.69
N MET A 417 -6.30 3.91 6.03
CA MET A 417 -5.90 4.13 7.43
C MET A 417 -6.81 5.14 8.13
N ARG A 418 -7.14 6.26 7.46
CA ARG A 418 -8.06 7.29 8.00
C ARG A 418 -9.48 6.74 8.19
N SER A 419 -9.95 5.92 7.26
CA SER A 419 -11.24 5.24 7.36
C SER A 419 -11.27 4.31 8.58
N ASP A 420 -10.23 3.51 8.79
CA ASP A 420 -10.12 2.61 9.93
C ASP A 420 -10.06 3.37 11.25
N LEU A 421 -9.31 4.47 11.33
CA LEU A 421 -9.26 5.34 12.50
C LEU A 421 -10.61 6.00 12.79
N GLY A 422 -11.33 6.47 11.77
CA GLY A 422 -12.67 7.01 11.92
C GLY A 422 -13.67 5.98 12.43
N ALA A 423 -13.61 4.74 11.92
CA ALA A 423 -14.43 3.64 12.42
C ALA A 423 -14.13 3.31 13.90
N VAL A 424 -12.85 3.35 14.29
CA VAL A 424 -12.45 3.12 15.68
C VAL A 424 -12.88 4.27 16.60
N GLN A 425 -12.82 5.53 16.16
CA GLN A 425 -13.35 6.67 16.93
C GLN A 425 -14.86 6.49 17.21
N ASN A 426 -15.65 6.20 16.18
CA ASN A 426 -17.09 5.93 16.33
C ASN A 426 -17.36 4.76 17.31
N ARG A 427 -16.52 3.72 17.25
CA ARG A 427 -16.62 2.58 18.15
C ARG A 427 -16.30 2.96 19.60
N PHE A 428 -15.27 3.77 19.84
CA PHE A 428 -14.95 4.29 21.17
C PHE A 428 -16.08 5.18 21.70
N ASP A 429 -16.63 6.11 20.91
CA ASP A 429 -17.75 6.97 21.33
C ASP A 429 -18.98 6.16 21.74
N SER A 430 -19.38 5.18 20.91
CA SER A 430 -20.50 4.31 21.25
C SER A 430 -20.22 3.47 22.50
N THR A 431 -18.98 3.05 22.69
CA THR A 431 -18.57 2.28 23.87
C THR A 431 -18.63 3.15 25.12
N ILE A 432 -18.13 4.39 25.08
CA ILE A 432 -18.19 5.35 26.19
C ILE A 432 -19.63 5.59 26.61
N ALA A 433 -20.54 5.85 25.67
CA ALA A 433 -21.96 6.07 25.98
C ALA A 433 -22.59 4.85 26.68
N ASN A 434 -22.25 3.64 26.23
CA ASN A 434 -22.71 2.40 26.86
C ASN A 434 -22.13 2.22 28.27
N LEU A 435 -20.81 2.40 28.45
CA LEU A 435 -20.15 2.27 29.75
C LEU A 435 -20.69 3.29 30.77
N GLN A 436 -20.94 4.53 30.35
CA GLN A 436 -21.55 5.55 31.19
C GLN A 436 -22.96 5.15 31.63
N THR A 437 -23.76 4.59 30.70
CA THR A 437 -25.11 4.08 31.02
C THR A 437 -25.04 2.93 32.03
N ILE A 438 -24.13 1.98 31.84
CA ILE A 438 -23.95 0.86 32.77
C ILE A 438 -23.46 1.36 34.13
N SER A 439 -22.49 2.28 34.16
CA SER A 439 -21.98 2.89 35.40
C SER A 439 -23.09 3.62 36.16
N GLN A 440 -23.95 4.37 35.46
CA GLN A 440 -25.11 5.04 36.06
C GLN A 440 -26.14 4.06 36.63
N ASN A 441 -26.46 2.99 35.91
CA ASN A 441 -27.39 1.96 36.36
C ASN A 441 -26.85 1.19 37.58
N LEU A 442 -25.55 0.86 37.58
CA LEU A 442 -24.89 0.23 38.72
C LEU A 442 -24.82 1.18 39.92
N SER A 443 -24.55 2.48 39.70
CA SER A 443 -24.57 3.49 40.76
C SER A 443 -25.95 3.60 41.40
N SER A 444 -27.00 3.63 40.58
CA SER A 444 -28.40 3.65 41.04
C SER A 444 -28.75 2.38 41.82
N SER A 445 -28.33 1.21 41.31
CA SER A 445 -28.55 -0.08 41.99
C SER A 445 -27.77 -0.16 43.32
N ARG A 446 -26.56 0.39 43.38
CA ARG A 446 -25.77 0.48 44.60
C ARG A 446 -26.44 1.40 45.62
N SER A 447 -26.93 2.56 45.19
CA SER A 447 -27.66 3.52 46.03
C SER A 447 -28.89 2.88 46.68
N GLN A 448 -29.72 2.14 45.92
CA GLN A 448 -30.88 1.42 46.48
C GLN A 448 -30.51 0.36 47.53
N ILE A 449 -29.31 -0.21 47.46
CA ILE A 449 -28.83 -1.19 48.43
C ILE A 449 -28.23 -0.49 49.65
N GLN A 450 -27.36 0.49 49.43
CA GLN A 450 -26.46 1.03 50.44
C GLN A 450 -26.95 2.31 51.09
N ASP A 451 -27.69 3.16 50.40
CA ASP A 451 -28.07 4.49 50.90
C ASP A 451 -29.26 4.40 51.87
N ALA A 452 -29.27 5.28 52.87
CA ALA A 452 -30.34 5.39 53.84
C ALA A 452 -31.45 6.35 53.35
N ASP A 453 -32.71 5.96 53.56
CA ASP A 453 -33.83 6.88 53.43
C ASP A 453 -33.84 7.83 54.64
N PHE A 454 -33.47 9.08 54.41
CA PHE A 454 -33.34 10.09 55.44
C PHE A 454 -34.66 10.34 56.19
N ALA A 455 -35.80 10.29 55.50
CA ALA A 455 -37.10 10.55 56.13
C ALA A 455 -37.48 9.40 57.07
N ALA A 456 -37.29 8.16 56.62
CA ALA A 456 -37.52 6.98 57.45
C ALA A 456 -36.58 6.90 58.65
N GLU A 457 -35.29 7.20 58.46
CA GLU A 457 -34.30 7.14 59.53
C GLU A 457 -34.48 8.28 60.55
N THR A 458 -34.91 9.47 60.11
CA THR A 458 -35.27 10.57 61.02
C THR A 458 -36.49 10.21 61.88
N ALA A 459 -37.51 9.57 61.29
CA ALA A 459 -38.67 9.08 62.04
C ALA A 459 -38.28 8.01 63.06
N ASN A 460 -37.41 7.06 62.69
CA ASN A 460 -36.88 6.04 63.59
C ASN A 460 -36.05 6.64 64.72
N MET A 461 -35.18 7.61 64.43
CA MET A 461 -34.40 8.34 65.44
C MET A 461 -35.32 9.07 66.43
N SER A 462 -36.32 9.78 65.93
CA SER A 462 -37.30 10.49 66.77
C SER A 462 -38.08 9.52 67.66
N SER A 463 -38.58 8.41 67.11
CA SER A 463 -39.25 7.36 67.87
C SER A 463 -38.35 6.74 68.94
N ALA A 464 -37.09 6.44 68.60
CA ALA A 464 -36.12 5.88 69.54
C ALA A 464 -35.77 6.86 70.68
N ASN A 465 -35.66 8.16 70.39
CA ASN A 465 -35.48 9.21 71.40
C ASN A 465 -36.68 9.28 72.36
N ILE A 466 -37.91 9.27 71.83
CA ILE A 466 -39.13 9.28 72.65
C ILE A 466 -39.21 8.03 73.53
N LEU A 467 -38.90 6.84 72.97
CA LEU A 467 -38.86 5.58 73.72
C LEU A 467 -37.76 5.55 74.78
N GLN A 468 -36.61 6.17 74.53
CA GLN A 468 -35.55 6.31 75.52
C GLN A 468 -36.02 7.16 76.71
N GLN A 469 -36.65 8.32 76.44
CA GLN A 469 -37.18 9.20 77.49
C GLN A 469 -38.29 8.51 78.30
N ALA A 470 -39.22 7.83 77.63
CA ALA A 470 -40.27 7.04 78.26
C ALA A 470 -39.69 5.86 79.08
N GLY A 471 -38.69 5.16 78.55
CA GLY A 471 -38.01 4.04 79.20
C GLY A 471 -37.28 4.45 80.48
N VAL A 472 -36.64 5.62 80.50
CA VAL A 472 -36.03 6.19 81.73
C VAL A 472 -37.10 6.51 82.78
N SER A 473 -38.24 7.08 82.36
CA SER A 473 -39.36 7.37 83.25
C SER A 473 -39.99 6.10 83.84
N VAL A 474 -40.24 5.07 83.03
CA VAL A 474 -40.79 3.79 83.47
C VAL A 474 -39.80 3.03 84.35
N LEU A 475 -38.50 3.08 84.06
CA LEU A 475 -37.46 2.49 84.91
C LEU A 475 -37.42 3.19 86.29
N ALA A 476 -37.52 4.52 86.32
CA ALA A 476 -37.61 5.28 87.56
C ALA A 476 -38.86 4.90 88.38
N GLN A 477 -40.01 4.73 87.72
CA GLN A 477 -41.27 4.33 88.36
C GLN A 477 -41.22 2.87 88.88
N ALA A 478 -40.64 1.95 88.10
CA ALA A 478 -40.46 0.55 88.48
C ALA A 478 -39.49 0.36 89.66
N ASN A 479 -38.47 1.21 89.77
CA ASN A 479 -37.57 1.23 90.92
C ASN A 479 -38.24 1.83 92.17
N ALA A 480 -39.09 2.86 91.99
CA ALA A 480 -39.85 3.47 93.08
C ALA A 480 -40.89 2.50 93.69
N SER A 481 -41.59 1.70 92.87
CA SER A 481 -42.59 0.75 93.38
C SER A 481 -41.97 -0.33 94.29
N THR A 482 -40.74 -0.78 94.02
CA THR A 482 -40.01 -1.68 94.91
C THR A 482 -39.60 -1.03 96.24
N GLN A 483 -39.30 0.27 96.26
CA GLN A 483 -39.02 1.00 97.51
C GLN A 483 -40.30 1.19 98.35
N SER A 484 -41.45 1.40 97.72
CA SER A 484 -42.74 1.47 98.39
C SER A 484 -43.13 0.15 99.06
N VAL A 485 -42.82 -0.99 98.42
CA VAL A 485 -43.05 -2.33 99.00
C VAL A 485 -42.08 -2.64 100.14
N LEU A 486 -40.81 -2.22 100.04
CA LEU A 486 -39.83 -2.36 101.13
C LEU A 486 -40.24 -1.54 102.38
N LYS A 487 -40.84 -0.36 102.18
CA LYS A 487 -41.39 0.49 103.25
C LYS A 487 -42.64 -0.09 103.94
N LEU A 488 -43.30 -1.09 103.34
CA LEU A 488 -44.45 -1.79 103.93
C LEU A 488 -44.03 -3.06 104.69
N LEU A 489 -42.77 -3.49 104.57
CA LEU A 489 -42.19 -4.66 105.25
C LEU A 489 -41.27 -4.26 106.43
N GLN A 490 -41.02 -2.96 106.60
CA GLN A 490 -40.49 -2.34 107.82
C GLN A 490 -41.65 -1.85 108.66
#